data_AF-A0A2N5KHS5-F1
#
_entry.id   AF-A0A2N5KHS5-F1
#
_cell.length_a   1.000
_cell.length_b   1.000
_cell.length_c   1.000
_cell.angle_alpha   90.00
_cell.angle_beta   90.00
_cell.angle_gamma   90.00
#
_symmetry.space_group_name_H-M   'P 1'
#
loop_
_entity.id
_entity.type
_entity.pdbx_description
1 polymer ?
#
loop_
_entity_poly.entity_id
_entity_poly.type
_entity_poly.pdbx_seq_one_letter_code
_entity_poly.pdbx_strand_id
1 'polypeptide(L)'
;GVVEDLEILNFALTNEIFESEVFYPAALQAGILSGAAYDVIAQIQEIEVVHASVLREAIVGLGGTPVAAPQFMVPEEILVSQQAFLEAALVQEQKDVGANLGLGPMIQSPDILAVAGALNGAEAENVTAIKNLLGVVPPANEPFPAALTRDEVLAILAPYMGMGSMMETGGEKPAGGGTDKAY
;
A
#
# COMPACT_ATOMS: atom_id res chain seq x y z
N GLY A 1 -7.02 3.10 -21.30
CA GLY A 1 -6.28 3.93 -22.29
C GLY A 1 -5.38 4.93 -21.56
N VAL A 2 -4.57 5.78 -22.20
CA VAL A 2 -3.58 6.63 -21.47
C VAL A 2 -4.17 7.42 -20.29
N VAL A 3 -5.39 7.96 -20.44
CA VAL A 3 -6.09 8.67 -19.35
C VAL A 3 -6.38 7.75 -18.15
N GLU A 4 -6.88 6.55 -18.42
CA GLU A 4 -7.21 5.53 -17.41
C GLU A 4 -5.93 4.99 -16.74
N ASP A 5 -4.86 4.79 -17.50
CA ASP A 5 -3.56 4.37 -16.96
C ASP A 5 -2.97 5.45 -16.04
N LEU A 6 -3.12 6.73 -16.39
CA LEU A 6 -2.72 7.86 -15.53
C LEU A 6 -3.53 7.93 -14.23
N GLU A 7 -4.83 7.61 -14.27
CA GLU A 7 -5.65 7.52 -13.06
C GLU A 7 -5.23 6.35 -12.15
N ILE A 8 -4.92 5.19 -12.75
CA ILE A 8 -4.39 4.03 -12.02
C ILE A 8 -3.05 4.37 -11.35
N LEU A 9 -2.13 4.99 -12.10
CA LEU A 9 -0.83 5.39 -11.56
C LEU A 9 -0.94 6.42 -10.44
N ASN A 10 -1.82 7.41 -10.57
CA ASN A 10 -2.05 8.40 -9.50
C ASN A 10 -2.71 7.77 -8.27
N PHE A 11 -3.58 6.79 -8.47
CA PHE A 11 -4.15 6.01 -7.37
C PHE A 11 -3.07 5.22 -6.64
N ALA A 12 -2.23 4.46 -7.35
CA ALA A 12 -1.10 3.74 -6.76
C ALA A 12 -0.16 4.71 -6.01
N LEU A 13 0.24 5.81 -6.65
CA LEU A 13 1.09 6.85 -6.05
C LEU A 13 0.51 7.42 -4.74
N THR A 14 -0.81 7.48 -4.60
CA THR A 14 -1.44 7.94 -3.36
C THR A 14 -1.16 7.00 -2.18
N ASN A 15 -1.12 5.68 -2.43
CA ASN A 15 -0.77 4.68 -1.41
C ASN A 15 0.71 4.81 -1.04
N GLU A 16 1.60 4.84 -2.04
CA GLU A 16 3.04 4.96 -1.81
C GLU A 16 3.43 6.21 -1.03
N ILE A 17 2.78 7.35 -1.32
CA ILE A 17 2.98 8.59 -0.56
C ILE A 17 2.55 8.42 0.90
N PHE A 18 1.41 7.79 1.13
CA PHE A 18 0.93 7.53 2.49
C PHE A 18 1.95 6.71 3.28
N GLU A 19 2.47 5.64 2.69
CA GLU A 19 3.41 4.74 3.39
C GLU A 19 4.79 5.34 3.57
N SER A 20 5.36 5.88 2.50
CA SER A 20 6.70 6.46 2.49
C SER A 20 6.83 7.75 3.30
N GLU A 21 5.83 8.63 3.29
CA GLU A 21 5.94 9.98 3.87
C GLU A 21 5.23 10.11 5.22
N VAL A 22 4.27 9.22 5.54
CA VAL A 22 3.40 9.37 6.72
C VAL A 22 3.41 8.14 7.63
N PHE A 23 3.00 6.98 7.13
CA PHE A 23 2.74 5.79 7.96
C PHE A 23 4.01 5.21 8.60
N TYR A 24 4.99 4.83 7.78
CA TYR A 24 6.24 4.26 8.31
C TYR A 24 7.09 5.28 9.07
N PRO A 25 7.26 6.54 8.61
CA PRO A 25 7.93 7.56 9.39
C PRO A 25 7.32 7.79 10.78
N ALA A 26 6.00 7.70 10.93
CA ALA A 26 5.34 7.88 12.22
C ALA A 26 5.79 6.82 13.25
N ALA A 27 5.87 5.55 12.87
CA ALA A 27 6.31 4.49 13.78
C ALA A 27 7.81 4.56 14.12
N LEU A 28 8.64 4.89 13.13
CA LEU A 28 10.07 5.10 13.32
C LEU A 28 10.33 6.25 14.31
N GLN A 29 9.55 7.33 14.22
CA GLN A 29 9.65 8.49 15.12
C GLN A 29 9.04 8.24 16.50
N ALA A 30 7.98 7.43 16.59
CA ALA A 30 7.33 7.09 17.86
C ALA A 30 8.23 6.28 18.80
N GLY A 31 9.32 5.69 18.28
CA GLY A 31 10.27 4.92 19.09
C GLY A 31 9.69 3.60 19.62
N ILE A 32 8.64 3.08 18.99
CA ILE A 32 7.96 1.84 19.38
C ILE A 32 8.59 0.58 18.80
N LEU A 33 9.48 0.73 17.81
CA LEU A 33 10.14 -0.37 17.10
C LEU A 33 11.53 -0.62 17.68
N SER A 34 11.94 -1.89 17.72
CA SER A 34 13.25 -2.29 18.24
C SER A 34 13.84 -3.49 17.50
N GLY A 35 15.17 -3.60 17.51
CA GLY A 35 15.90 -4.70 16.88
C GLY A 35 15.51 -4.88 15.40
N ALA A 36 15.31 -6.13 14.99
CA ALA A 36 14.96 -6.46 13.61
C ALA A 36 13.69 -5.77 13.10
N ALA A 37 12.72 -5.47 13.98
CA ALA A 37 11.51 -4.77 13.55
C ALA A 37 11.79 -3.32 13.14
N TYR A 38 12.72 -2.63 13.81
CA TYR A 38 13.15 -1.31 13.41
C TYR A 38 13.86 -1.37 12.04
N ASP A 39 14.83 -2.27 11.89
CA ASP A 39 15.65 -2.37 10.69
C ASP A 39 14.80 -2.71 9.44
N VAL A 40 13.87 -3.67 9.58
CA VAL A 40 12.98 -4.06 8.48
C VAL A 40 12.00 -2.94 8.13
N ILE A 41 11.36 -2.29 9.11
CA ILE A 41 10.42 -1.20 8.81
C ILE A 41 11.13 0.02 8.21
N ALA A 42 12.36 0.32 8.63
CA ALA A 42 13.17 1.35 8.00
C ALA A 42 13.48 1.00 6.54
N GLN A 43 13.81 -0.27 6.25
CA GLN A 43 14.05 -0.71 4.88
C GLN A 43 12.79 -0.65 4.00
N ILE A 44 11.63 -1.06 4.53
CA ILE A 44 10.35 -0.95 3.81
C ILE A 44 10.04 0.51 3.50
N GLN A 45 10.22 1.43 4.46
CA GLN A 45 10.03 2.85 4.21
C GLN A 45 10.90 3.38 3.06
N GLU A 46 12.16 2.92 2.94
CA GLU A 46 13.02 3.28 1.81
C GLU A 46 12.53 2.70 0.47
N ILE A 47 11.96 1.49 0.48
CA ILE A 47 11.34 0.86 -0.69
C ILE A 47 10.14 1.71 -1.16
N GLU A 48 9.25 2.11 -0.24
CA GLU A 48 8.08 2.93 -0.58
C GLU A 48 8.46 4.32 -1.13
N VAL A 49 9.57 4.90 -0.66
CA VAL A 49 10.11 6.14 -1.24
C VAL A 49 10.49 5.92 -2.71
N VAL A 50 11.13 4.78 -3.02
CA VAL A 50 11.50 4.43 -4.39
C VAL A 50 10.27 4.17 -5.24
N HIS A 51 9.27 3.44 -4.73
CA HIS A 51 8.00 3.21 -5.43
C HIS A 51 7.31 4.53 -5.78
N ALA A 52 7.15 5.44 -4.81
CA ALA A 52 6.57 6.76 -5.03
C ALA A 52 7.37 7.56 -6.08
N SER A 53 8.70 7.49 -6.08
CA SER A 53 9.53 8.17 -7.07
C SER A 53 9.31 7.60 -8.49
N VAL A 54 9.32 6.28 -8.64
CA VAL A 54 9.12 5.61 -9.93
C VAL A 54 7.73 5.92 -10.50
N LEU A 55 6.69 5.92 -9.67
CA LEU A 55 5.33 6.27 -10.10
C LEU A 55 5.23 7.73 -10.53
N ARG A 56 5.86 8.67 -9.80
CA ARG A 56 5.94 10.08 -10.21
C ARG A 56 6.61 10.24 -11.57
N GLU A 57 7.73 9.57 -11.78
CA GLU A 57 8.44 9.60 -13.07
C GLU A 57 7.60 9.01 -14.20
N ALA A 58 6.92 7.88 -13.97
CA ALA A 58 6.04 7.26 -14.94
C ALA A 58 4.87 8.20 -15.34
N ILE A 59 4.24 8.84 -14.36
CA ILE A 59 3.14 9.79 -14.60
C ILE A 59 3.63 10.98 -15.43
N VAL A 60 4.76 11.58 -15.08
CA VAL A 60 5.35 12.70 -15.84
C VAL A 60 5.74 12.27 -17.24
N GLY A 61 6.35 11.08 -17.39
CA GLY A 61 6.75 10.54 -18.69
C GLY A 61 5.58 10.32 -19.66
N LEU A 62 4.38 10.07 -19.13
CA LEU A 62 3.13 9.94 -19.89
C LEU A 62 2.44 11.29 -20.14
N GLY A 63 3.02 12.41 -19.70
CA GLY A 63 2.45 13.75 -19.81
C GLY A 63 1.35 14.05 -18.79
N GLY A 64 1.21 13.22 -17.75
CA GLY A 64 0.33 13.46 -16.62
C GLY A 64 0.96 14.33 -15.54
N THR A 65 0.14 14.71 -14.56
CA THR A 65 0.58 15.42 -13.37
C THR A 65 0.51 14.46 -12.18
N PRO A 66 1.62 14.22 -11.45
CA PRO A 66 1.57 13.42 -10.22
C PRO A 66 0.67 14.06 -9.17
N VAL A 67 -0.13 13.23 -8.51
CA VAL A 67 -1.01 13.66 -7.43
C VAL A 67 -0.20 14.28 -6.29
N ALA A 68 -0.72 15.38 -5.75
CA ALA A 68 -0.16 15.95 -4.54
C ALA A 68 -0.55 15.09 -3.34
N ALA A 69 0.33 14.98 -2.34
CA ALA A 69 0.05 14.24 -1.12
C ALA A 69 -1.26 14.71 -0.46
N PRO A 70 -2.26 13.82 -0.28
CA PRO A 70 -3.41 14.11 0.57
C PRO A 70 -2.99 14.37 2.02
N GLN A 71 -3.90 14.96 2.80
CA GLN A 71 -3.70 15.03 4.25
C GLN A 71 -4.00 13.68 4.89
N PHE A 72 -2.96 12.92 5.16
CA PHE A 72 -3.02 11.70 5.96
C PHE A 72 -2.78 11.98 7.44
N MET A 73 -3.18 11.02 8.26
CA MET A 73 -2.91 10.95 9.69
C MET A 73 -2.68 9.49 10.10
N VAL A 74 -2.03 9.30 11.23
CA VAL A 74 -1.76 7.98 11.80
C VAL A 74 -2.49 7.90 13.14
N PRO A 75 -3.47 7.01 13.31
CA PRO A 75 -4.17 6.84 14.58
C PRO A 75 -3.20 6.50 15.73
N GLU A 76 -3.37 7.14 16.89
CA GLU A 76 -2.50 6.90 18.05
C GLU A 76 -2.56 5.43 18.51
N GLU A 77 -3.70 4.76 18.30
CA GLU A 77 -3.95 3.38 18.70
C GLU A 77 -3.00 2.38 18.04
N ILE A 78 -2.49 2.67 16.85
CA ILE A 78 -1.52 1.78 16.18
C ILE A 78 -0.08 2.11 16.57
N LEU A 79 0.15 3.27 17.21
CA LEU A 79 1.45 3.70 17.71
C LEU A 79 1.65 3.36 19.20
N VAL A 80 0.82 2.49 19.78
CA VAL A 80 0.92 2.10 21.20
C VAL A 80 1.96 1.01 21.45
N SER A 81 2.33 0.21 20.43
CA SER A 81 3.29 -0.88 20.57
C SER A 81 3.84 -1.36 19.23
N GLN A 82 5.01 -2.01 19.24
CA GLN A 82 5.57 -2.69 18.07
C GLN A 82 4.59 -3.67 17.43
N GLN A 83 3.90 -4.48 18.23
CA GLN A 83 2.95 -5.48 17.74
C GLN A 83 1.79 -4.82 17.00
N ALA A 84 1.16 -3.81 17.61
CA ALA A 84 0.03 -3.10 17.01
C ALA A 84 0.42 -2.45 15.67
N PHE A 85 1.61 -1.86 15.60
CA PHE A 85 2.10 -1.28 14.35
C PHE A 85 2.38 -2.33 13.28
N LEU A 86 3.06 -3.43 13.63
CA LEU A 86 3.35 -4.50 12.66
C LEU A 86 2.08 -5.16 12.11
N GLU A 87 1.03 -5.30 12.92
CA GLU A 87 -0.27 -5.78 12.45
C GLU A 87 -0.92 -4.79 11.47
N ALA A 88 -0.83 -3.49 11.75
CA ALA A 88 -1.32 -2.46 10.83
C ALA A 88 -0.49 -2.41 9.53
N ALA A 89 0.83 -2.53 9.62
CA ALA A 89 1.72 -2.55 8.48
C ALA A 89 1.46 -3.77 7.57
N LEU A 90 1.22 -4.95 8.14
CA LEU A 90 0.82 -6.12 7.36
C LEU A 90 -0.44 -5.86 6.53
N VAL A 91 -1.43 -5.15 7.09
CA VAL A 91 -2.67 -4.81 6.38
C VAL A 91 -2.40 -3.84 5.23
N GLN A 92 -1.48 -2.89 5.40
CA GLN A 92 -1.13 -1.93 4.34
C GLN A 92 -0.42 -2.62 3.17
N GLU A 93 0.62 -3.40 3.44
CA GLU A 93 1.34 -4.14 2.38
C GLU A 93 0.43 -5.14 1.64
N GLN A 94 -0.48 -5.82 2.36
CA GLN A 94 -1.48 -6.67 1.72
C GLN A 94 -2.48 -5.86 0.87
N LYS A 95 -2.79 -4.63 1.28
CA LYS A 95 -3.62 -3.70 0.52
C LYS A 95 -2.93 -3.29 -0.77
N ASP A 96 -1.62 -3.02 -0.79
CA ASP A 96 -0.91 -2.66 -2.04
C ASP A 96 -0.76 -3.84 -2.98
N VAL A 97 -0.45 -5.04 -2.46
CA VAL A 97 -0.52 -6.26 -3.27
C VAL A 97 -1.91 -6.41 -3.91
N GLY A 98 -2.96 -6.26 -3.11
CA GLY A 98 -4.33 -6.38 -3.57
C GLY A 98 -4.73 -5.31 -4.58
N ALA A 99 -4.30 -4.06 -4.38
CA ALA A 99 -4.56 -2.93 -5.26
C ALA A 99 -3.91 -3.16 -6.64
N ASN A 100 -2.64 -3.54 -6.67
CA ASN A 100 -1.91 -3.83 -7.90
C ASN A 100 -2.53 -5.01 -8.66
N LEU A 101 -2.94 -6.07 -7.97
CA LEU A 101 -3.63 -7.20 -8.59
C LEU A 101 -5.00 -6.82 -9.16
N GLY A 102 -5.77 -5.96 -8.48
CA GLY A 102 -7.09 -5.54 -8.94
C GLY A 102 -7.05 -4.52 -10.08
N LEU A 103 -6.05 -3.63 -10.09
CA LEU A 103 -5.89 -2.59 -11.11
C LEU A 103 -5.07 -3.05 -12.31
N GLY A 104 -4.18 -4.03 -12.14
CA GLY A 104 -3.34 -4.59 -13.19
C GLY A 104 -4.08 -4.92 -14.48
N PRO A 105 -5.23 -5.64 -14.44
CA PRO A 105 -6.02 -5.95 -15.63
C PRO A 105 -6.61 -4.73 -16.36
N MET A 106 -6.67 -3.56 -15.71
CA MET A 106 -7.19 -2.32 -16.30
C MET A 106 -6.11 -1.52 -17.05
N ILE A 107 -4.83 -1.77 -16.74
CA ILE A 107 -3.69 -1.09 -17.38
C ILE A 107 -3.59 -1.51 -18.85
N GLN A 108 -3.58 -0.53 -19.76
CA GLN A 108 -3.49 -0.78 -21.20
C GLN A 108 -2.06 -0.75 -21.74
N SER A 109 -1.18 0.07 -21.15
CA SER A 109 0.21 0.16 -21.55
C SER A 109 1.04 -1.03 -21.03
N PRO A 110 1.68 -1.82 -21.91
CA PRO A 110 2.56 -2.91 -21.49
C PRO A 110 3.72 -2.46 -20.60
N ASP A 111 4.25 -1.25 -20.86
CA ASP A 111 5.36 -0.71 -20.07
C ASP A 111 4.91 -0.36 -18.65
N ILE A 112 3.71 0.20 -18.49
CA ILE A 112 3.13 0.50 -17.17
C ILE A 112 2.79 -0.80 -16.45
N LEU A 113 2.25 -1.80 -17.17
CA LEU A 113 1.95 -3.10 -16.60
C LEU A 113 3.23 -3.79 -16.08
N ALA A 114 4.36 -3.62 -16.78
CA ALA A 114 5.65 -4.13 -16.31
C ALA A 114 6.12 -3.42 -15.03
N VAL A 115 5.96 -2.09 -14.93
CA VAL A 115 6.26 -1.33 -13.72
C VAL A 115 5.38 -1.77 -12.55
N ALA A 116 4.07 -1.86 -12.75
CA ALA A 116 3.12 -2.31 -11.73
C ALA A 116 3.41 -3.75 -11.27
N GLY A 117 3.79 -4.64 -12.18
CA GLY A 117 4.18 -6.01 -11.86
C GLY A 117 5.47 -6.09 -11.03
N ALA A 118 6.45 -5.23 -11.32
CA ALA A 118 7.68 -5.15 -10.53
C ALA A 118 7.43 -4.61 -9.11
N LEU A 119 6.64 -3.55 -9.00
CA LEU A 119 6.22 -2.96 -7.72
C LEU A 119 5.49 -4.01 -6.86
N ASN A 120 4.47 -4.68 -7.43
CA ASN A 120 3.73 -5.74 -6.73
C ASN A 120 4.61 -6.91 -6.24
N GLY A 121 5.73 -7.17 -6.92
CA GLY A 121 6.72 -8.15 -6.46
C GLY A 121 7.41 -7.72 -5.17
N ALA A 122 7.79 -6.44 -5.07
CA ALA A 122 8.37 -5.86 -3.86
C ALA A 122 7.36 -5.81 -2.70
N GLU A 123 6.11 -5.42 -2.94
CA GLU A 123 5.05 -5.46 -1.93
C GLU A 123 4.87 -6.86 -1.33
N ALA A 124 4.93 -7.91 -2.16
CA ALA A 124 4.83 -9.28 -1.69
C ALA A 124 6.03 -9.70 -0.81
N GLU A 125 7.23 -9.15 -1.07
CA GLU A 125 8.40 -9.32 -0.21
C GLU A 125 8.21 -8.61 1.13
N ASN A 126 7.70 -7.38 1.13
CA ASN A 126 7.35 -6.63 2.34
C ASN A 126 6.32 -7.38 3.21
N VAL A 127 5.22 -7.88 2.61
CA VAL A 127 4.24 -8.75 3.28
C VAL A 127 4.94 -9.92 3.98
N THR A 128 5.86 -10.58 3.28
CA THR A 128 6.60 -11.73 3.81
C THR A 128 7.55 -11.34 4.95
N ALA A 129 8.21 -10.19 4.83
CA ALA A 129 9.09 -9.64 5.87
C ALA A 129 8.31 -9.31 7.15
N ILE A 130 7.15 -8.67 7.03
CA ILE A 130 6.30 -8.34 8.19
C ILE A 130 5.70 -9.61 8.81
N LYS A 131 5.24 -10.57 8.01
CA LYS A 131 4.78 -11.89 8.50
C LYS A 131 5.86 -12.59 9.33
N ASN A 132 7.13 -12.51 8.91
CA ASN A 132 8.25 -13.02 9.69
C ASN A 132 8.40 -12.34 11.05
N LEU A 133 8.33 -11.00 11.09
CA LEU A 133 8.41 -10.24 12.35
C LEU A 133 7.26 -10.58 13.31
N LEU A 134 6.08 -10.86 12.77
CA LEU A 134 4.90 -11.30 13.50
C LEU A 134 4.95 -12.79 13.91
N GLY A 135 6.00 -13.51 13.57
CA GLY A 135 6.19 -14.92 13.96
C GLY A 135 5.33 -15.91 13.17
N VAL A 136 4.85 -15.54 11.98
CA VAL A 136 4.11 -16.43 11.09
C VAL A 136 5.06 -17.43 10.44
N VAL A 137 4.80 -18.74 10.58
CA VAL A 137 5.66 -19.81 10.07
C VAL A 137 4.85 -20.87 9.29
N PRO A 138 5.15 -21.10 7.99
CA PRO A 138 6.03 -20.29 7.15
C PRO A 138 5.42 -18.90 6.87
N PRO A 139 6.25 -17.84 6.69
CA PRO A 139 5.76 -16.49 6.40
C PRO A 139 5.15 -16.39 4.99
N ALA A 140 5.71 -17.12 4.02
CA ALA A 140 5.18 -17.27 2.68
C ALA A 140 4.11 -18.36 2.68
N ASN A 141 2.88 -17.98 3.05
CA ASN A 141 1.76 -18.91 3.26
C ASN A 141 0.50 -18.54 2.46
N GLU A 142 0.59 -17.54 1.59
CA GLU A 142 -0.52 -17.04 0.80
C GLU A 142 -0.21 -17.27 -0.69
N PRO A 143 -0.68 -18.37 -1.28
CA PRO A 143 -0.34 -18.72 -2.67
C PRO A 143 -0.99 -17.79 -3.70
N PHE A 144 -2.10 -17.16 -3.32
CA PHE A 144 -2.93 -16.34 -4.19
C PHE A 144 -3.55 -15.20 -3.37
N PRO A 145 -2.86 -14.04 -3.26
CA PRO A 145 -3.41 -12.86 -2.61
C PRO A 145 -4.66 -12.37 -3.33
N ALA A 146 -5.61 -11.82 -2.56
CA ALA A 146 -6.87 -11.34 -3.10
C ALA A 146 -6.70 -10.02 -3.85
N ALA A 147 -7.25 -9.94 -5.07
CA ALA A 147 -7.36 -8.68 -5.80
C ALA A 147 -8.43 -7.76 -5.18
N LEU A 148 -8.05 -6.53 -4.89
CA LEU A 148 -8.91 -5.50 -4.29
C LEU A 148 -9.42 -4.51 -5.33
N THR A 149 -10.66 -4.08 -5.15
CA THR A 149 -11.24 -2.93 -5.85
C THR A 149 -10.73 -1.62 -5.26
N ARG A 150 -10.87 -0.51 -6.00
CA ARG A 150 -10.52 0.82 -5.49
C ARG A 150 -11.28 1.14 -4.19
N ASP A 151 -12.55 0.78 -4.10
CA ASP A 151 -13.37 1.03 -2.91
C ASP A 151 -12.88 0.26 -1.68
N GLU A 152 -12.44 -0.99 -1.86
CA GLU A 152 -11.86 -1.78 -0.77
C GLU A 152 -10.53 -1.20 -0.27
N VAL A 153 -9.67 -0.75 -1.20
CA VAL A 153 -8.41 -0.06 -0.87
C VAL A 153 -8.69 1.25 -0.10
N LEU A 154 -9.64 2.06 -0.59
CA LEU A 154 -10.04 3.30 0.07
C LEU A 154 -10.64 3.04 1.45
N ALA A 155 -11.40 1.95 1.63
CA ALA A 155 -11.93 1.58 2.94
C ALA A 155 -10.82 1.19 3.94
N ILE A 156 -9.71 0.59 3.47
CA ILE A 156 -8.53 0.30 4.29
C ILE A 156 -7.76 1.58 4.64
N LEU A 157 -7.68 2.53 3.71
CA LEU A 157 -7.06 3.84 3.93
C LEU A 157 -7.91 4.81 4.75
N ALA A 158 -9.23 4.65 4.80
CA ALA A 158 -10.15 5.58 5.45
C ALA A 158 -9.76 5.95 6.90
N PRO A 159 -9.29 5.02 7.76
CA PRO A 159 -8.80 5.35 9.10
C PRO A 159 -7.52 6.19 9.15
N TYR A 160 -6.92 6.50 8.00
CA TYR A 160 -5.70 7.30 7.86
C TYR A 160 -5.95 8.58 7.05
N MET A 161 -7.13 8.74 6.47
CA MET A 161 -7.52 9.95 5.77
C MET A 161 -7.97 11.00 6.81
N GLY A 162 -7.38 12.21 6.77
CA GLY A 162 -7.83 13.30 7.64
C GLY A 162 -9.32 13.59 7.46
N MET A 163 -9.97 14.19 8.47
CA MET A 163 -11.41 14.52 8.43
C MET A 163 -11.83 15.38 7.22
N GLY A 164 -10.89 16.10 6.60
CA GLY A 164 -11.14 16.88 5.37
C GLY A 164 -11.14 16.07 4.06
N SER A 165 -10.57 14.87 4.07
CA SER A 165 -10.49 13.95 2.91
C SER A 165 -11.60 12.89 2.89
N MET A 166 -12.31 12.69 4.00
CA MET A 166 -13.36 11.66 4.17
C MET A 166 -14.70 12.00 3.49
N MET A 167 -14.84 13.11 2.77
CA MET A 167 -16.12 13.51 2.18
C MET A 167 -16.54 12.76 0.90
N GLU A 168 -15.77 11.79 0.41
CA GLU A 168 -16.08 11.09 -0.86
C GLU A 168 -16.22 9.55 -0.75
N THR A 169 -15.92 8.91 0.38
CA THR A 169 -15.94 7.43 0.43
C THR A 169 -17.19 6.90 1.12
N GLY A 170 -18.32 6.92 0.40
CA GLY A 170 -19.59 6.29 0.81
C GLY A 170 -19.58 4.75 0.75
N GLY A 171 -18.43 4.10 0.98
CA GLY A 171 -18.28 2.64 0.85
C GLY A 171 -18.53 1.88 2.15
N GLU A 172 -19.31 0.80 2.06
CA GLU A 172 -19.48 -0.16 3.16
C GLU A 172 -18.18 -0.90 3.49
N LYS A 173 -18.05 -1.30 4.76
CA LYS A 173 -16.92 -2.07 5.31
C LYS A 173 -16.67 -3.35 4.47
N PRO A 174 -15.40 -3.70 4.14
CA PRO A 174 -15.11 -4.92 3.39
C PRO A 174 -15.63 -6.14 4.14
N ALA A 175 -16.33 -7.02 3.44
CA ALA A 175 -16.70 -8.33 3.97
C ALA A 175 -15.43 -9.18 4.12
N GLY A 176 -15.30 -9.87 5.26
CA GLY A 176 -14.21 -10.79 5.53
C GLY A 176 -14.07 -11.80 4.39
N GLY A 177 -12.81 -11.99 3.96
CA GLY A 177 -12.41 -12.71 2.75
C GLY A 177 -13.19 -13.98 2.46
N GLY A 178 -13.84 -13.99 1.31
CA GLY A 178 -14.32 -15.18 0.63
C GLY A 178 -13.45 -15.43 -0.61
N THR A 179 -12.73 -16.54 -0.59
CA THR A 179 -12.04 -17.11 -1.74
C THR A 179 -13.06 -17.51 -2.79
N ASP A 180 -13.29 -16.66 -3.80
CA ASP A 180 -13.90 -17.04 -5.09
C ASP A 180 -13.82 -15.85 -6.06
N LYS A 181 -12.61 -15.44 -6.42
CA LYS A 181 -12.40 -14.72 -7.68
C LYS A 181 -11.65 -15.69 -8.59
N ALA A 182 -12.42 -16.34 -9.47
CA ALA A 182 -11.90 -17.25 -10.47
C ALA A 182 -10.93 -16.51 -11.41
N TYR A 183 -9.76 -17.10 -11.59
CA TYR A 183 -8.79 -16.73 -12.62
C TYR A 183 -9.35 -16.99 -14.03
#